data_AF-A0A926C0Q1-F1
#
_entry.id   AF-A0A926C0Q1-F1
#
_cell.length_a   1.000
_cell.length_b   1.000
_cell.length_c   1.000
_cell.angle_alpha   90.00
_cell.angle_beta   90.00
_cell.angle_gamma   90.00
#
_symmetry.space_group_name_H-M   'P 1'
#
loop_
_entity.id
_entity.type
_entity.pdbx_description
1 polymer ?
#
loop_
_entity_poly.entity_id
_entity_poly.type
_entity_poly.pdbx_seq_one_letter_code
_entity_poly.pdbx_strand_id
1 'polypeptide(L)' 'MKKSDIHFSVELDNQNVPEKIYWDATENPNEGLSDTRAIAIALWDHYHRSTLKIDLWTKEMEVGDMKR' A
#
# COMPACT_ATOMS: atom_id res chain seq x y z
N MET A 1 26.34 0.48 -4.83
CA MET A 1 25.29 0.84 -3.85
C MET A 1 24.30 -0.30 -3.78
N LYS A 2 23.76 -0.60 -2.59
CA LYS A 2 22.67 -1.58 -2.44
C LYS A 2 21.38 -0.96 -2.98
N LYS A 3 20.63 -1.72 -3.77
CA LYS A 3 19.29 -1.38 -4.21
C LYS A 3 18.31 -2.22 -3.40
N SER A 4 17.27 -1.61 -2.88
CA SER A 4 16.13 -2.28 -2.26
C SER A 4 14.87 -1.71 -2.88
N ASP A 5 13.98 -2.58 -3.31
CA ASP A 5 12.71 -2.23 -3.94
C ASP A 5 11.56 -2.58 -2.99
N ILE A 6 10.47 -1.83 -3.08
CA ILE A 6 9.19 -2.11 -2.41
C ILE A 6 8.13 -2.14 -3.50
N HIS A 7 7.38 -3.23 -3.58
CA HIS A 7 6.35 -3.46 -4.59
C HIS A 7 4.98 -3.55 -3.91
N PHE A 8 3.99 -2.90 -4.51
CA PHE A 8 2.59 -3.00 -4.11
C PHE A 8 1.79 -3.49 -5.32
N SER A 9 0.92 -4.48 -5.10
CA SER A 9 -0.04 -4.97 -6.09
C SER A 9 -1.44 -4.82 -5.52
N VAL A 10 -2.32 -4.15 -6.25
CA VAL A 10 -3.71 -3.88 -5.83
C VAL A 10 -4.64 -4.54 -6.82
N GLU A 11 -5.43 -5.51 -6.34
CA GLU A 11 -6.52 -6.11 -7.10
C GLU A 11 -7.77 -5.26 -6.89
N LEU A 12 -8.39 -4.86 -8.00
CA LEU A 12 -9.58 -4.01 -8.01
C LEU A 12 -10.79 -4.82 -8.48
N ASP A 13 -11.97 -4.45 -7.98
CA ASP A 13 -13.24 -4.96 -8.49
C ASP A 13 -13.68 -4.25 -9.80
N ASN A 14 -14.85 -4.63 -10.31
CA ASN A 14 -15.45 -4.02 -11.50
C ASN A 14 -15.79 -2.52 -11.37
N GLN A 15 -15.76 -1.96 -10.16
CA GLN A 15 -15.98 -0.55 -9.85
C GLN A 15 -14.68 0.19 -9.50
N ASN A 16 -13.52 -0.45 -9.70
CA ASN A 16 -12.18 0.04 -9.32
C ASN A 16 -11.98 0.24 -7.81
N VAL A 17 -12.68 -0.52 -6.97
CA VAL A 17 -12.50 -0.54 -5.52
C VAL A 17 -11.48 -1.63 -5.14
N PRO A 18 -10.49 -1.35 -4.29
CA PRO A 18 -9.54 -2.36 -3.82
C PRO A 18 -10.24 -3.55 -3.12
N GLU A 19 -10.01 -4.76 -3.62
CA GLU A 19 -10.43 -6.00 -2.97
C GLU A 19 -9.28 -6.60 -2.16
N LYS A 20 -8.07 -6.64 -2.74
CA LYS A 20 -6.87 -7.16 -2.08
C LYS A 20 -5.67 -6.27 -2.33
N ILE A 21 -4.83 -6.13 -1.32
CA ILE A 21 -3.55 -5.42 -1.43
C ILE A 21 -2.46 -6.38 -0.99
N TYR A 22 -1.47 -6.54 -1.85
CA TYR A 22 -0.26 -7.28 -1.56
C TYR A 22 0.94 -6.35 -1.59
N TRP A 23 1.94 -6.65 -0.77
CA TRP A 23 3.19 -5.94 -0.78
C TRP A 23 4.37 -6.88 -0.57
N ASP A 24 5.53 -6.47 -1.07
CA ASP A 24 6.80 -7.13 -0.80
C ASP A 24 7.96 -6.12 -0.85
N ALA A 25 9.06 -6.44 -0.18
CA ALA A 25 10.27 -5.63 -0.20
C ALA A 25 11.51 -6.52 -0.30
N THR A 26 12.58 -6.03 -0.95
CA THR A 26 13.84 -6.78 -1.12
C THR A 26 14.45 -7.23 0.22
N GLU A 27 14.17 -6.50 1.31
CA GLU A 27 14.65 -6.80 2.66
C GLU A 27 13.54 -7.31 3.58
N ASN A 28 12.39 -7.73 3.03
CA ASN A 28 11.32 -8.34 3.82
C ASN A 28 11.83 -9.64 4.46
N PRO A 29 11.84 -9.75 5.80
CA PRO A 29 12.29 -10.96 6.48
C PRO A 29 11.27 -12.11 6.38
N ASN A 30 10.05 -11.82 5.93
CA ASN A 30 8.99 -12.81 5.78
C ASN A 30 9.07 -13.46 4.40
N GLU A 31 9.01 -14.80 4.35
CA GLU A 31 8.95 -15.52 3.08
C GLU A 31 7.55 -15.44 2.46
N GLY A 32 7.46 -15.00 1.21
CA GLY A 32 6.22 -15.00 0.42
C GLY A 32 5.54 -13.63 0.30
N LEU A 33 4.48 -13.60 -0.52
CA LEU A 33 3.71 -12.39 -0.80
C LEU A 33 2.88 -12.01 0.44
N SER A 34 3.14 -10.85 1.04
CA SER A 34 2.42 -10.41 2.24
C SER A 34 1.14 -9.67 1.85
N ASP A 35 0.00 -10.07 2.41
CA ASP A 35 -1.26 -9.33 2.25
C ASP A 35 -1.41 -8.24 3.33
N THR A 36 -2.18 -7.21 3.00
CA THR A 36 -2.59 -6.17 3.95
C THR A 36 -3.98 -5.65 3.60
N ARG A 37 -4.69 -5.14 4.61
CA ARG A 37 -5.99 -4.49 4.42
C ARG A 37 -5.88 -3.01 4.05
N ALA A 38 -4.73 -2.39 4.28
CA ALA A 38 -4.53 -0.99 3.97
C ALA A 38 -3.06 -0.64 3.73
N ILE A 39 -2.86 0.42 2.96
CA ILE A 39 -1.57 1.09 2.77
C ILE A 39 -1.76 2.61 2.83
N ALA A 40 -0.79 3.30 3.41
CA ALA A 40 -0.69 4.75 3.42
C ALA A 40 0.73 5.13 2.98
N ILE A 41 0.86 5.64 1.76
CA ILE A 41 2.15 5.98 1.16
C ILE A 41 2.23 7.50 0.99
N ALA A 42 3.31 8.10 1.51
CA ALA A 42 3.61 9.50 1.32
C ALA A 42 4.94 9.66 0.58
N LEU A 43 4.94 10.45 -0.49
CA LEU A 43 6.10 10.78 -1.29
C LEU A 43 6.36 12.28 -1.21
N TRP A 44 7.61 12.67 -1.01
CA TRP A 44 8.00 14.07 -1.17
C TRP A 44 8.17 14.39 -2.65
N ASP A 45 7.41 15.35 -3.14
CA ASP A 45 7.56 15.90 -4.49
C ASP A 45 8.39 17.17 -4.42
N HIS A 46 9.66 17.07 -4.82
CA HIS A 46 10.58 18.20 -4.81
C HIS A 46 10.29 19.25 -5.89
N TYR A 47 9.54 18.92 -6.94
CA TYR A 47 9.17 19.87 -7.99
C TYR A 47 8.09 20.84 -7.50
N HIS A 48 7.07 20.31 -6.83
CA HIS A 48 5.96 21.09 -6.29
C HIS A 48 6.14 21.48 -4.82
N ARG A 49 7.22 21.02 -4.18
CA ARG A 49 7.53 21.22 -2.75
C ARG A 49 6.35 20.81 -1.86
N SER A 50 5.77 19.67 -2.16
CA SER A 50 4.57 19.16 -1.50
C SER A 50 4.67 17.66 -1.23
N THR A 51 3.69 17.12 -0.52
CA THR A 51 3.57 15.67 -0.28
C THR A 51 2.49 15.10 -1.17
N LEU A 52 2.83 14.09 -1.97
CA LEU A 52 1.86 13.24 -2.65
C LEU A 52 1.49 12.10 -1.71
N LYS A 53 0.20 11.77 -1.65
CA LYS A 53 -0.30 10.70 -0.79
C LYS A 53 -1.16 9.72 -1.58
N ILE A 54 -1.02 8.45 -1.24
CA ILE A 54 -1.87 7.37 -1.71
C ILE A 54 -2.31 6.59 -0.46
N ASP A 55 -3.59 6.74 -0.12
CA ASP A 55 -4.23 6.02 0.97
C ASP A 55 -5.24 5.05 0.35
N LEU A 56 -5.01 3.75 0.51
CA LEU A 56 -5.88 2.69 -0.02
C LEU A 56 -6.22 1.70 1.09
N TRP A 57 -7.45 1.21 1.07
CA TRP A 57 -7.92 0.15 1.96
C TRP A 57 -8.85 -0.81 1.22
N THR A 58 -8.83 -2.07 1.62
CA THR A 58 -9.74 -3.09 1.09
C THR A 58 -11.12 -2.95 1.73
N LYS A 59 -12.14 -3.52 1.07
CA LYS A 59 -13.52 -3.56 1.60
C LYS A 59 -13.64 -4.29 2.94
N GLU A 60 -12.72 -5.19 3.25
CA GLU A 60 -12.70 -5.96 4.50
C GLU A 60 -12.19 -5.16 5.70
N MET A 61 -11.64 -3.96 5.49
CA MET A 61 -11.28 -3.08 6.59
C MET A 61 -12.56 -2.56 7.26
N GLU A 62 -12.89 -3.10 8.44
CA GLU A 62 -14.08 -2.67 9.17
C GLU A 62 -13.93 -1.19 9.59
N VAL A 63 -15.06 -0.46 9.64
CA VAL A 63 -15.08 0.95 10.08
C VAL A 63 -14.49 1.12 11.49
N GLY A 64 -14.53 0.07 12.32
CA GLY A 64 -13.89 0.03 13.64
C GLY A 64 -12.36 0.14 13.58
N ASP A 65 -11.73 -0.45 12.55
CA ASP A 65 -10.27 -0.41 12.35
C ASP A 65 -9.79 0.98 11.87
N MET A 66 -10.67 1.77 11.23
CA MET A 66 -10.35 3.13 10.76
C MET A 66 -10.41 4.20 11.86
N LYS A 67 -11.13 3.93 12.97
CA LYS A 67 -11.36 4.90 14.06
C LYS A 67 -10.46 4.70 15.28
N ARG A 68 -9.59 3.68 15.25
CA ARG A 68 -8.62 3.41 16.31
C ARG A 68 -7.30 4.13 16.05
#